data_AF-A0A3G6N8J7-F1
#
_entry.id   AF-A0A3G6N8J7-F1
#
_cell.length_a   1.000
_cell.length_b   1.000
_cell.length_c   1.000
_cell.angle_alpha   90.00
_cell.angle_beta   90.00
_cell.angle_gamma   90.00
#
_symmetry.space_group_name_H-M   'P 1'
#
loop_
_entity.id
_entity.type
_entity.pdbx_description
1 polymer ?
#
loop_
_entity_poly.entity_id
_entity_poly.type
_entity_poly.pdbx_seq_one_letter_code
_entity_poly.pdbx_strand_id
1 'polypeptide(L)'
;MNMLTLFLQVPAQGNSTTMLMMMGVMVVGFYFLMIRPQMKKQKQEKKFQEELKVGSRVVLTSGLHGRIAQIQEDGVVIETLSGKLKFEKAAISREFTDNRFGEKATKAADKKEVIETEKK
;
A
#
# COMPACT_ATOMS: atom_id res chain seq x y z
N MET A 1 -4.10 -29.40 -31.15
CA MET A 1 -3.89 -30.15 -29.90
C MET A 1 -4.48 -29.32 -28.78
N ASN A 2 -5.68 -29.66 -28.31
CA ASN A 2 -6.48 -28.78 -27.46
C ASN A 2 -5.93 -28.72 -26.03
N MET A 3 -5.65 -27.51 -25.53
CA MET A 3 -5.44 -27.19 -24.11
C MET A 3 -6.59 -27.69 -23.21
N LEU A 4 -7.78 -27.85 -23.79
CA LEU A 4 -8.96 -28.39 -23.13
C LEU A 4 -8.81 -29.89 -22.78
N THR A 5 -8.00 -30.65 -23.52
CA THR A 5 -7.79 -32.10 -23.28
C THR A 5 -6.80 -32.35 -22.15
N LEU A 6 -5.85 -31.43 -21.91
CA LEU A 6 -4.87 -31.55 -20.82
C LEU A 6 -5.51 -31.34 -19.44
N PHE A 7 -6.60 -30.58 -19.36
CA PHE A 7 -7.34 -30.39 -18.11
C PHE A 7 -8.25 -31.56 -17.75
N LEU A 8 -8.61 -32.42 -18.71
CA LEU A 8 -9.53 -33.55 -18.50
C LEU A 8 -8.82 -34.85 -18.14
N GLN A 9 -7.48 -34.91 -18.26
CA GLN A 9 -6.71 -36.13 -18.03
C GLN A 9 -5.78 -36.06 -16.80
N VAL A 10 -6.07 -35.17 -15.84
CA VAL A 10 -5.52 -35.37 -14.49
C VAL A 10 -6.09 -36.70 -13.98
N PRO A 11 -5.25 -37.70 -13.64
CA PRO A 11 -5.73 -39.01 -13.23
C PRO A 11 -6.55 -38.86 -11.93
N ALA A 12 -7.88 -38.85 -12.09
CA ALA A 12 -8.84 -38.91 -11.00
C ALA A 12 -8.97 -40.36 -10.52
N GLN A 13 -7.88 -40.89 -9.95
CA GLN A 13 -7.89 -42.15 -9.23
C GLN A 13 -7.22 -41.95 -7.87
N GLY A 14 -7.82 -41.07 -7.08
CA GLY A 14 -7.47 -40.79 -5.69
C GLY A 14 -8.74 -40.35 -4.97
N ASN A 15 -9.07 -41.04 -3.88
CA ASN A 15 -10.24 -40.87 -3.02
C ASN A 15 -10.79 -39.43 -3.02
N SER A 16 -11.99 -39.19 -3.58
CA SER A 16 -12.57 -37.85 -3.79
C SER A 16 -12.64 -37.00 -2.50
N THR A 17 -12.78 -37.66 -1.35
CA THR A 17 -12.72 -37.04 -0.02
C THR A 17 -11.35 -36.44 0.29
N THR A 18 -10.27 -37.13 -0.07
CA THR A 18 -8.89 -36.64 0.10
C THR A 18 -8.62 -35.44 -0.79
N MET A 19 -9.15 -35.42 -2.02
CA MET A 19 -9.01 -34.28 -2.93
C MET A 19 -9.76 -33.04 -2.41
N LEU A 20 -11.01 -33.21 -1.93
CA LEU A 20 -11.80 -32.12 -1.35
C LEU A 20 -11.15 -31.53 -0.09
N MET A 21 -10.57 -32.40 0.74
CA MET A 21 -9.86 -32.01 1.96
C MET A 21 -8.56 -31.25 1.66
N MET A 22 -7.80 -31.70 0.66
CA MET A 22 -6.57 -31.02 0.21
C MET A 22 -6.91 -29.63 -0.38
N MET A 23 -7.98 -29.53 -1.17
CA MET A 23 -8.45 -28.26 -1.73
C MET A 23 -8.94 -27.30 -0.63
N GLY A 24 -9.66 -27.82 0.38
CA GLY A 24 -10.14 -27.05 1.53
C GLY A 24 -8.99 -26.43 2.35
N VAL A 25 -7.94 -27.22 2.65
CA VAL A 25 -6.75 -26.73 3.36
C VAL A 25 -6.03 -25.64 2.56
N MET A 26 -5.91 -25.81 1.24
CA MET A 26 -5.26 -24.82 0.37
C MET A 26 -6.04 -23.49 0.36
N VAL A 27 -7.36 -23.54 0.22
CA VAL A 27 -8.22 -22.34 0.26
C VAL A 27 -8.13 -21.63 1.61
N VAL A 28 -8.20 -22.37 2.71
CA VAL A 28 -8.09 -21.77 4.06
C VAL A 28 -6.70 -21.17 4.28
N GLY A 29 -5.65 -21.85 3.82
CA GLY A 29 -4.27 -21.35 3.88
C GLY A 29 -4.06 -20.05 3.10
N PHE A 30 -4.48 -20.00 1.83
CA PHE A 30 -4.38 -18.80 0.99
C PHE A 30 -5.29 -17.66 1.50
N TYR A 31 -6.50 -17.97 1.96
CA TYR A 31 -7.43 -16.99 2.54
C TYR A 31 -6.83 -16.31 3.76
N PHE A 32 -6.26 -17.08 4.69
CA PHE A 32 -5.62 -16.54 5.89
C PHE A 32 -4.40 -15.67 5.54
N LEU A 33 -3.60 -16.11 4.56
CA LEU A 33 -2.39 -15.42 4.16
C LEU A 33 -2.66 -14.14 3.37
N MET A 34 -3.79 -14.03 2.66
CA MET A 34 -4.17 -12.81 1.93
C MET A 34 -4.95 -11.80 2.79
N ILE A 35 -5.85 -12.26 3.66
CA ILE A 35 -6.69 -11.36 4.49
C ILE A 35 -5.90 -10.71 5.61
N ARG A 36 -4.99 -11.45 6.25
CA ARG A 36 -4.15 -10.90 7.32
C ARG A 36 -3.30 -9.70 6.88
N PRO A 37 -2.58 -9.72 5.74
CA PRO A 37 -1.83 -8.56 5.27
C PRO A 37 -2.74 -7.43 4.78
N GLN A 38 -3.88 -7.73 4.15
CA GLN A 38 -4.83 -6.68 3.73
C GLN A 38 -5.40 -5.92 4.93
N MET A 39 -5.85 -6.63 5.98
CA MET A 39 -6.34 -6.00 7.20
C MET A 39 -5.27 -5.18 7.90
N LYS A 40 -4.02 -5.65 7.93
CA LYS A 40 -2.89 -4.87 8.48
C LYS A 40 -2.67 -3.57 7.69
N LYS A 41 -2.67 -3.63 6.35
CA LYS A 41 -2.51 -2.43 5.50
C LYS A 41 -3.64 -1.42 5.72
N GLN A 42 -4.89 -1.88 5.74
CA GLN A 42 -6.05 -1.00 5.98
C GLN A 42 -6.02 -0.35 7.37
N LYS A 43 -5.67 -1.11 8.42
CA LYS A 43 -5.54 -0.56 9.78
C LYS A 43 -4.44 0.50 9.87
N GLN A 44 -3.31 0.28 9.20
CA GLN A 44 -2.23 1.25 9.18
C GLN A 44 -2.59 2.52 8.41
N GLU A 45 -3.34 2.40 7.31
CA GLU A 45 -3.80 3.56 6.55
C GLU A 45 -4.78 4.42 7.37
N LYS A 46 -5.73 3.78 8.06
CA LYS A 46 -6.65 4.48 8.97
C LYS A 46 -5.91 5.21 10.10
N LYS A 47 -4.96 4.54 10.75
CA LYS A 47 -4.13 5.17 11.79
C LYS A 47 -3.35 6.38 11.28
N PHE A 48 -2.77 6.26 10.08
CA PHE A 48 -2.04 7.37 9.48
C PHE A 48 -2.95 8.58 9.22
N GLN A 49 -4.18 8.34 8.73
CA GLN A 49 -5.17 9.41 8.54
C GLN A 49 -5.58 10.10 9.86
N GLU A 50 -5.61 9.36 10.97
CA GLU A 50 -5.86 9.89 12.31
C GLU A 50 -4.65 10.66 12.89
N GLU A 51 -3.43 10.23 12.57
CA GLU A 51 -2.19 10.85 13.03
C GLU A 51 -1.78 12.10 12.23
N LEU A 52 -2.54 12.47 11.19
CA LEU A 52 -2.30 13.68 10.42
C LEU A 52 -2.43 14.94 11.28
N LYS A 53 -1.46 15.85 11.13
CA LYS A 53 -1.42 17.12 11.85
C LYS A 53 -1.36 18.30 10.88
N VAL A 54 -1.88 19.44 11.33
CA VAL A 54 -1.74 20.70 10.61
C VAL A 54 -0.27 21.05 10.48
N GLY A 55 0.15 21.45 9.28
CA GLY A 55 1.53 21.79 8.95
C GLY A 55 2.36 20.64 8.39
N SER A 56 1.88 19.38 8.43
CA SER A 56 2.56 18.24 7.83
C SER A 56 2.60 18.32 6.31
N ARG A 57 3.72 17.91 5.72
CA ARG A 57 3.84 17.72 4.27
C ARG A 57 3.33 16.33 3.91
N VAL A 58 2.45 16.26 2.93
CA VAL A 58 1.80 15.02 2.52
C VAL A 58 1.79 14.90 1.00
N VAL A 59 1.67 13.65 0.55
CA VAL A 59 1.50 13.32 -0.86
C VAL A 59 0.17 12.62 -1.02
N LEU A 60 -0.66 13.15 -1.91
CA LEU A 60 -1.93 12.53 -2.30
C LEU A 60 -1.66 11.30 -3.19
N THR A 61 -2.62 10.38 -3.24
CA THR A 61 -2.54 9.18 -4.10
C THR A 61 -2.39 9.52 -5.58
N SER A 62 -2.81 10.72 -6.00
CA SER A 62 -2.62 11.25 -7.36
C SER A 62 -1.21 11.79 -7.65
N GLY A 63 -0.30 11.76 -6.67
CA GLY A 63 1.04 12.32 -6.78
C GLY A 63 1.13 13.83 -6.51
N LEU A 64 0.03 14.46 -6.10
CA LEU A 64 0.04 15.87 -5.73
C LEU A 64 0.73 16.06 -4.37
N HIS A 65 1.69 16.99 -4.33
CA HIS A 65 2.40 17.37 -3.11
C HIS A 65 1.80 18.64 -2.52
N GLY A 66 1.65 18.66 -1.20
CA GLY A 66 1.16 19.84 -0.51
C GLY A 66 1.39 19.81 0.99
N ARG A 67 0.94 20.87 1.65
CA ARG A 67 1.01 21.01 3.11
C ARG A 67 -0.41 21.05 3.68
N ILE A 68 -0.64 20.34 4.78
CA ILE A 68 -1.93 20.41 5.47
C ILE A 68 -2.09 21.80 6.09
N ALA A 69 -3.07 22.55 5.62
CA ALA A 69 -3.42 23.87 6.14
C ALA A 69 -4.48 23.77 7.25
N GLN A 70 -5.45 22.86 7.11
CA GLN A 70 -6.49 22.65 8.10
C GLN A 70 -7.05 21.23 8.01
N ILE A 71 -7.40 20.64 9.15
CA ILE A 71 -8.09 19.34 9.23
C ILE A 71 -9.51 19.59 9.72
N GLN A 72 -10.48 19.09 8.97
CA GLN A 72 -11.92 19.12 9.29
C GLN A 72 -12.40 17.66 9.49
N GLU A 73 -13.62 17.45 9.99
CA GLU A 73 -14.15 16.09 10.16
C GLU A 73 -14.38 15.40 8.81
N ASP A 74 -14.93 16.15 7.86
CA ASP A 74 -15.31 15.71 6.52
C ASP A 74 -14.17 15.73 5.49
N GLY A 75 -13.02 16.32 5.82
CA GLY A 75 -11.89 16.39 4.90
C GLY A 75 -10.68 17.16 5.44
N VAL A 76 -9.72 17.40 4.56
CA VAL A 76 -8.47 18.09 4.85
C VAL A 76 -8.24 19.16 3.79
N VAL A 77 -7.94 20.38 4.22
CA VAL A 77 -7.53 21.46 3.34
C VAL A 77 -6.03 21.39 3.17
N ILE A 78 -5.60 21.16 1.93
CA ILE A 78 -4.20 21.07 1.56
C ILE A 78 -3.85 22.33 0.76
N GLU A 79 -2.78 22.98 1.18
CA GLU A 79 -2.15 24.08 0.47
C GLU A 79 -1.16 23.51 -0.55
N THR A 80 -1.41 23.86 -1.80
CA THR A 80 -0.65 23.46 -2.99
C THR A 80 -0.06 24.70 -3.64
N LEU A 81 0.81 24.53 -4.64
CA LEU A 81 1.37 25.66 -5.40
C LEU A 81 0.29 26.53 -6.07
N SER A 82 -0.86 25.94 -6.40
CA SER A 82 -1.96 26.62 -7.10
C SER A 82 -3.07 27.12 -6.18
N GLY A 83 -2.90 26.99 -4.86
CA GLY A 83 -3.87 27.44 -3.85
C GLY A 83 -4.31 26.34 -2.87
N LYS A 84 -5.36 26.65 -2.10
CA LYS A 84 -5.91 25.78 -1.05
C LYS A 84 -7.10 24.99 -1.60
N LEU A 85 -7.00 23.66 -1.54
CA LEU A 85 -8.03 22.75 -2.01
C LEU A 85 -8.42 21.79 -0.90
N LYS A 86 -9.71 21.45 -0.83
CA LYS A 86 -10.24 20.47 0.12
C LYS A 86 -10.23 19.09 -0.53
N PHE A 87 -9.64 18.13 0.18
CA PHE A 87 -9.59 16.72 -0.20
C PHE A 87 -10.12 15.86 0.92
N GLU A 88 -10.55 14.64 0.60
CA GLU A 88 -10.87 13.67 1.64
C GLU A 88 -9.60 13.16 2.34
N LYS A 89 -9.72 12.80 3.63
CA LYS A 89 -8.64 12.15 4.39
C LYS A 89 -8.15 10.87 3.70
N ALA A 90 -9.06 10.14 3.05
CA ALA A 90 -8.75 8.92 2.31
C ALA A 90 -7.88 9.14 1.07
N ALA A 91 -7.82 10.36 0.53
CA ALA A 91 -7.00 10.68 -0.63
C ALA A 91 -5.50 10.86 -0.29
N ILE A 92 -5.17 10.97 1.00
CA ILE A 92 -3.80 11.14 1.47
C ILE A 92 -3.15 9.77 1.56
N SER A 93 -2.06 9.58 0.81
CA SER A 93 -1.36 8.31 0.79
C SER A 93 -0.24 8.30 1.82
N ARG A 94 -0.31 7.34 2.75
CA ARG A 94 0.79 7.07 3.67
C ARG A 94 2.06 6.68 2.93
N GLU A 95 1.98 5.76 1.98
CA GLU A 95 3.16 5.23 1.29
C GLU A 95 3.93 6.31 0.51
N PHE A 96 3.21 7.16 -0.25
CA PHE A 96 3.86 8.26 -0.97
C PHE A 96 4.40 9.34 -0.02
N THR A 97 3.72 9.59 1.09
CA THR A 97 4.18 10.52 2.12
C THR A 97 5.45 10.00 2.81
N ASP A 98 5.47 8.74 3.23
CA ASP A 98 6.61 8.08 3.88
C ASP A 98 7.81 7.97 2.94
N ASN A 99 7.58 7.67 1.65
CA ASN A 99 8.64 7.58 0.66
C ASN A 99 9.29 8.93 0.35
N ARG A 100 8.57 10.04 0.50
CA ARG A 100 9.08 11.39 0.17
C ARG A 100 9.56 12.18 1.38
N PHE A 101 8.89 12.02 2.53
CA PHE A 101 9.11 12.80 3.74
C PHE A 101 9.40 11.92 4.97
N GLY A 102 9.19 10.61 4.90
CA GLY A 102 9.56 9.68 5.95
C GLY A 102 11.05 9.35 5.95
N GLU A 103 11.50 8.75 7.05
CA GLU A 103 12.90 8.42 7.39
C GLU A 103 13.68 7.63 6.32
N LYS A 104 12.99 7.04 5.34
CA LYS A 104 13.61 6.36 4.19
C LYS A 104 14.13 7.34 3.12
N ALA A 105 13.52 8.51 2.97
CA ALA A 105 13.99 9.56 2.07
C ALA A 105 15.32 10.17 2.55
N THR A 106 15.48 10.33 3.86
CA THR A 106 16.73 10.78 4.48
C THR A 106 17.86 9.76 4.31
N LYS A 107 17.60 8.45 4.47
CA LYS A 107 18.63 7.41 4.25
C LYS A 107 19.00 7.19 2.78
N ALA A 108 18.11 7.52 1.83
CA ALA A 108 18.41 7.43 0.39
C ALA A 108 19.18 8.65 -0.15
N ALA A 109 19.06 9.82 0.51
CA ALA A 109 19.85 11.01 0.20
C ALA A 109 21.28 10.91 0.74
N ASP A 110 21.44 10.39 1.97
CA ASP A 110 22.75 10.22 2.63
C ASP A 110 23.69 9.27 1.86
N LYS A 111 23.12 8.28 1.14
CA LYS A 111 23.89 7.36 0.30
C LYS A 111 24.36 7.97 -1.03
N LYS A 112 23.83 9.12 -1.45
CA LYS A 112 24.21 9.79 -2.71
C LYS A 112 25.31 10.84 -2.51
N GLU A 113 25.36 11.53 -1.38
CA GLU A 113 26.43 12.53 -1.10
C GLU A 113 27.81 11.89 -0.85
N VAL A 114 27.88 10.68 -0.25
CA VAL A 114 29.17 10.01 0.00
C VAL A 114 29.84 9.53 -1.29
N ILE A 115 29.06 9.20 -2.33
CA ILE A 115 29.60 8.67 -3.61
C ILE A 115 30.21 9.78 -4.48
N GLU A 116 29.78 11.04 -4.33
CA GLU A 116 30.28 12.16 -5.13
C GLU A 116 31.54 12.81 -4.53
N THR A 117 31.80 12.61 -3.23
CA THR A 117 32.97 13.17 -2.54
C THR A 117 34.23 12.29 -2.64
N GLU A 118 34.09 10.98 -2.91
CA GLU A 118 35.24 10.07 -3.13
C GLU A 118 35.80 10.05 -4.57
N LYS A 119 35.17 10.77 -5.51
CA LYS A 119 35.61 10.83 -6.92
C LYS A 119 36.32 12.11 -7.33
N LYS A 120 36.72 12.93 -6.36
CA LYS A 120 37.47 14.17 -6.60
C LYS A 120 38.82 14.18 -5.90
#